data_AF-U5L0K0-F1
#
_entry.id   AF-U5L0K0-F1
#
_cell.length_a   1.000
_cell.length_b   1.000
_cell.length_c   1.000
_cell.angle_alpha   90.00
_cell.angle_beta   90.00
_cell.angle_gamma   90.00
#
_symmetry.space_group_name_H-M   'P 1'
#
loop_
_entity.id
_entity.type
_entity.pdbx_description
1 polymer ?
#
loop_
_entity_poly.entity_id
_entity_poly.type
_entity_poly.pdbx_seq_one_letter_code
_entity_poly.pdbx_strand_id
1 'polypeptide(L)'
;LLKSLPVGVGQIYGCDNPWTGGIFLGAILLSSPLMCLHAAVGSLLGMAAGLSLSAPFENIYVGLWGFNSSLTCIAIGGMFMALTWQTHLLALAC
;
A
#
# COMPACT_ATOMS: atom_id res chain seq x y z
N LEU A 1 -10.28 2.76 10.66
CA LEU A 1 -9.53 1.81 9.80
C LEU A 1 -9.48 2.23 8.34
N LEU A 2 -10.58 2.32 7.58
CA LEU A 2 -10.51 2.55 6.13
C LEU A 2 -9.63 3.74 5.67
N LYS A 3 -9.56 4.81 6.48
CA LYS A 3 -8.69 5.98 6.23
C LYS A 3 -7.19 5.65 6.23
N SER A 4 -6.72 4.59 6.91
CA SER A 4 -5.30 4.24 6.93
C SER A 4 -4.80 3.66 5.61
N LEU A 5 -5.68 3.24 4.71
CA LEU A 5 -5.30 2.76 3.39
C LEU A 5 -4.68 3.88 2.53
N PRO A 6 -5.37 5.00 2.25
CA PRO A 6 -4.73 6.10 1.54
C PRO A 6 -3.59 6.72 2.35
N VAL A 7 -3.68 6.79 3.69
CA VAL A 7 -2.59 7.32 4.53
C VAL A 7 -1.34 6.45 4.46
N GLY A 8 -1.47 5.12 4.38
CA GLY A 8 -0.33 4.22 4.19
C GLY A 8 0.42 4.48 2.88
N VAL A 9 -0.31 4.80 1.80
CA VAL A 9 0.30 5.26 0.55
C VAL A 9 0.91 6.65 0.71
N GLY A 10 0.27 7.55 1.45
CA GLY A 10 0.81 8.88 1.79
C GLY A 10 2.15 8.83 2.51
N GLN A 11 2.32 7.87 3.43
CA GLN A 11 3.54 7.67 4.20
C GLN A 11 4.75 7.24 3.37
N ILE A 12 4.57 6.81 2.11
CA ILE A 12 5.69 6.66 1.15
C ILE A 12 6.52 7.95 1.07
N TYR A 13 5.86 9.09 1.19
CA TYR A 13 6.47 10.43 1.20
C TYR A 13 6.34 11.12 2.57
N GLY A 14 6.12 10.36 3.66
CA GLY A 14 5.99 10.92 5.00
C GLY A 14 4.73 11.78 5.23
N CYS A 15 3.67 11.58 4.44
CA CYS A 15 2.42 12.35 4.53
C CYS A 15 1.34 11.56 5.27
N ASP A 16 0.86 12.08 6.41
CA ASP A 16 -0.20 11.45 7.23
C ASP A 16 -1.63 11.91 6.87
N ASN A 17 -1.76 12.84 5.92
CA ASN A 17 -3.06 13.33 5.44
C ASN A 17 -3.70 12.36 4.44
N PRO A 18 -4.93 11.85 4.70
CA PRO A 18 -5.61 10.90 3.79
C PRO A 18 -5.90 11.47 2.41
N TRP A 19 -6.08 12.79 2.28
CA TRP A 19 -6.29 13.43 0.98
C TRP A 19 -5.03 13.40 0.13
N THR A 20 -3.87 13.63 0.74
CA THR A 20 -2.56 13.54 0.06
C THR A 20 -2.33 12.11 -0.45
N GLY A 21 -2.62 11.11 0.38
CA GLY A 21 -2.58 9.71 -0.03
C GLY A 21 -3.53 9.38 -1.20
N GLY A 22 -4.74 9.93 -1.18
CA GLY A 22 -5.68 9.82 -2.29
C GLY A 22 -5.18 10.47 -3.59
N ILE A 23 -4.53 11.64 -3.50
CA ILE A 23 -3.89 12.30 -4.65
C ILE A 23 -2.78 11.44 -5.22
N PHE A 24 -1.93 10.83 -4.38
CA PHE A 24 -0.89 9.92 -4.83
C PHE A 24 -1.46 8.67 -5.51
N LEU A 25 -2.51 8.06 -4.95
CA LEU A 25 -3.23 6.98 -5.64
C LEU A 25 -3.77 7.43 -7.00
N GLY A 26 -4.35 8.63 -7.10
CA GLY A 26 -4.80 9.20 -8.37
C GLY A 26 -3.67 9.41 -9.38
N ALA A 27 -2.50 9.88 -8.91
CA ALA A 27 -1.32 10.06 -9.75
C ALA A 27 -0.76 8.71 -10.24
N ILE A 28 -0.72 7.69 -9.39
CA ILE A 28 -0.32 6.33 -9.77
C ILE A 28 -1.33 5.74 -10.76
N LEU A 29 -2.64 5.91 -10.51
CA LEU A 29 -3.71 5.44 -11.39
C LEU A 29 -3.61 6.03 -12.80
N LEU A 30 -3.30 7.33 -12.89
CA LEU A 30 -3.08 8.01 -14.18
C LEU A 30 -1.95 7.37 -14.99
N SER A 31 -0.89 6.92 -14.31
CA SER A 31 0.24 6.24 -14.97
C SER A 31 -0.05 4.77 -15.26
N SER A 32 -0.62 4.04 -14.30
CA SER A 32 -0.86 2.60 -14.40
C SER A 32 -1.94 2.15 -13.40
N PRO A 33 -3.11 1.71 -13.87
CA PRO A 33 -4.14 1.12 -13.01
C PRO A 33 -3.66 -0.09 -12.21
N LEU A 34 -2.74 -0.90 -12.79
CA LEU A 34 -2.18 -2.07 -12.11
C LEU A 34 -1.28 -1.68 -10.93
N MET A 35 -0.47 -0.63 -11.09
CA MET A 35 0.36 -0.14 -9.99
C MET A 35 -0.51 0.48 -8.89
N CYS A 36 -1.57 1.20 -9.25
CA CYS A 36 -2.50 1.76 -8.27
C CYS A 36 -3.21 0.67 -7.46
N LEU A 37 -3.63 -0.41 -8.13
CA LEU A 37 -4.22 -1.57 -7.48
C LEU A 37 -3.24 -2.17 -6.46
N HIS A 38 -2.00 -2.46 -6.85
CA HIS A 38 -1.00 -3.03 -5.95
C HIS A 38 -0.59 -2.07 -4.83
N ALA A 39 -0.58 -0.75 -5.08
CA ALA A 39 -0.35 0.25 -4.03
C ALA A 39 -1.41 0.16 -2.92
N ALA A 40 -2.69 0.10 -3.31
CA ALA A 40 -3.81 -0.01 -2.39
C ALA A 40 -3.84 -1.37 -1.67
N VAL A 41 -3.60 -2.46 -2.41
CA VAL A 41 -3.56 -3.83 -1.86
C VAL A 41 -2.40 -3.98 -0.87
N GLY A 42 -1.20 -3.54 -1.22
CA GLY A 42 -0.05 -3.58 -0.31
C GLY A 42 -0.31 -2.78 0.98
N SER A 43 -0.86 -1.56 0.87
CA SER A 43 -1.22 -0.79 2.06
C SER A 43 -2.29 -1.46 2.93
N LEU A 44 -3.24 -2.18 2.32
CA LEU A 44 -4.26 -2.96 3.03
C LEU A 44 -3.65 -4.16 3.74
N LEU A 45 -2.73 -4.88 3.10
CA LEU A 45 -1.99 -6.00 3.69
C LEU A 45 -1.12 -5.55 4.85
N GLY A 46 -0.44 -4.41 4.71
CA GLY A 46 0.30 -3.78 5.81
C GLY A 46 -0.57 -3.48 7.02
N MET A 47 -1.75 -2.88 6.81
CA MET A 47 -2.73 -2.65 7.87
C MET A 47 -3.17 -3.98 8.52
N ALA A 48 -3.44 -5.01 7.73
CA ALA A 48 -3.83 -6.34 8.24
C ALA A 48 -2.71 -6.99 9.07
N ALA A 49 -1.45 -6.85 8.65
CA ALA A 49 -0.28 -7.30 9.40
C ALA A 49 -0.11 -6.54 10.74
N GLY A 50 -0.36 -5.23 10.75
CA GLY A 50 -0.37 -4.46 11.99
C GLY A 50 -1.43 -4.94 12.98
N LEU A 51 -2.64 -5.26 12.47
CA LEU A 51 -3.71 -5.83 13.29
C LEU A 51 -3.37 -7.23 13.82
N SER A 52 -2.80 -8.11 12.98
CA SER A 52 -2.47 -9.48 13.39
C SER A 52 -1.38 -9.53 14.47
N LEU A 53 -0.48 -8.54 14.48
CA LEU A 53 0.56 -8.37 15.49
C LEU A 53 0.13 -7.51 16.68
N SER A 54 -1.16 -7.16 16.79
CA SER A 54 -1.70 -6.31 17.87
C SER A 54 -0.95 -4.98 18.02
N ALA A 55 -0.52 -4.39 16.90
CA ALA A 55 0.15 -3.11 16.91
C ALA A 55 -0.78 -1.99 17.43
N PRO A 56 -0.24 -0.95 18.09
CA PRO A 56 -1.04 0.17 18.54
C PRO A 56 -1.86 0.78 17.40
N PHE A 57 -3.16 0.96 17.61
CA PHE A 57 -4.06 1.48 16.58
C PHE A 57 -3.62 2.83 16.01
N GLU A 58 -2.98 3.68 16.83
CA GLU A 58 -2.43 4.96 16.41
C GLU A 58 -1.43 4.79 15.26
N ASN A 59 -0.48 3.85 15.38
CA ASN A 59 0.51 3.54 14.34
C ASN A 59 -0.14 3.00 13.05
N ILE A 60 -1.22 2.23 13.18
CA ILE A 60 -1.98 1.73 12.04
C ILE A 60 -2.73 2.88 11.37
N TYR A 61 -3.38 3.76 12.14
CA TYR A 61 -4.16 4.88 11.62
C TYR A 61 -3.33 5.93 10.91
N VAL A 62 -2.10 6.20 11.39
CA VAL A 62 -1.16 7.10 10.71
C VAL A 62 -0.40 6.42 9.57
N GLY A 63 -0.77 5.19 9.18
CA GLY A 63 -0.27 4.53 7.97
C GLY A 63 1.13 3.92 8.08
N LEU A 64 1.74 3.88 9.27
CA LEU A 64 3.12 3.39 9.45
C LEU A 64 3.29 1.90 9.10
N TRP A 65 2.20 1.13 9.13
CA TRP A 65 2.20 -0.27 8.71
C TRP A 65 1.96 -0.47 7.21
N GLY A 66 1.57 0.57 6.46
CA GLY A 66 1.12 0.45 5.07
C GLY A 66 2.15 0.84 4.00
N PHE A 67 3.13 1.70 4.30
CA PHE A 67 3.97 2.28 3.25
C PHE A 67 4.98 1.30 2.64
N ASN A 68 5.70 0.53 3.47
CA ASN A 68 6.68 -0.45 2.99
C ASN A 68 6.02 -1.57 2.18
N SER A 69 4.88 -2.08 2.67
CA SER A 69 4.09 -3.10 1.97
C SER A 69 3.49 -2.56 0.68
N SER A 70 3.01 -1.31 0.65
CA SER A 70 2.57 -0.65 -0.59
C SER A 70 3.68 -0.58 -1.64
N LEU A 71 4.87 -0.05 -1.28
CA LEU A 71 6.05 0.03 -2.16
C LEU A 71 6.46 -1.34 -2.70
N THR A 72 6.53 -2.35 -1.82
CA THR A 72 6.98 -3.69 -2.20
C THR A 72 5.95 -4.39 -3.09
N CYS A 73 4.65 -4.24 -2.80
CA CYS A 73 3.59 -4.78 -3.63
C CYS A 73 3.59 -4.16 -5.03
N ILE A 74 3.83 -2.85 -5.17
CA ILE A 74 4.01 -2.19 -6.47
C ILE A 74 5.24 -2.75 -7.21
N ALA A 75 6.36 -2.90 -6.51
CA ALA A 75 7.62 -3.36 -7.08
C ALA A 75 7.52 -4.78 -7.67
N ILE A 76 6.92 -5.71 -6.94
CA ILE A 76 6.77 -7.12 -7.36
C ILE A 76 5.55 -7.30 -8.26
N GLY A 77 4.49 -6.53 -8.06
CA GLY A 77 3.19 -6.64 -8.73
C GLY A 77 3.12 -6.11 -10.17
N GLY A 78 4.18 -6.31 -10.95
CA GLY A 78 4.21 -5.93 -12.37
C GLY A 78 5.28 -4.92 -12.77
N MET A 79 5.96 -4.27 -11.81
CA MET A 79 6.98 -3.26 -12.11
C MET A 79 8.34 -3.89 -12.44
N PHE A 80 8.89 -4.69 -11.53
CA PHE A 80 10.20 -5.36 -11.72
C PHE A 80 10.07 -6.86 -12.07
N MET A 81 8.88 -7.42 -11.87
CA MET A 81 8.55 -8.79 -12.27
C MET A 81 7.35 -8.72 -13.20
N ALA A 82 7.37 -9.49 -14.30
CA ALA A 82 6.21 -9.56 -15.18
C ALA A 82 4.98 -10.05 -14.40
N LEU A 83 3.85 -9.37 -14.57
CA LEU A 83 2.64 -9.70 -13.83
C LEU A 83 2.05 -11.02 -14.37
N THR A 84 2.14 -12.04 -13.54
CA THR A 84 1.48 -13.33 -13.70
C THR A 84 0.73 -13.62 -12.41
N TRP A 85 -0.11 -14.66 -12.38
CA TRP A 85 -0.79 -15.03 -11.15
C TRP A 85 0.20 -15.45 -10.04
N GLN A 86 1.34 -16.05 -10.42
CA GLN A 86 2.40 -16.44 -9.49
C GLN A 86 3.08 -15.22 -8.87
N THR A 87 3.45 -14.23 -9.68
CA THR A 87 4.12 -13.01 -9.18
C THR A 87 3.14 -12.09 -8.46
N HIS A 88 1.84 -12.14 -8.80
CA HIS A 88 0.81 -11.49 -8.00
C HIS A 88 0.73 -12.09 -6.59
N LEU A 89 0.66 -13.42 -6.46
CA LEU A 89 0.70 -14.06 -5.12
C LEU A 89 1.99 -13.73 -4.36
N LEU A 90 3.13 -13.67 -5.06
CA LEU A 90 4.39 -13.23 -4.46
C LEU A 90 4.30 -11.78 -3.95
N ALA A 91 3.70 -10.87 -4.73
CA ALA A 91 3.51 -9.48 -4.33
C ALA A 91 2.58 -9.31 -3.12
N LEU A 92 1.65 -10.25 -2.89
CA LEU A 92 0.80 -10.27 -1.69
C LEU A 92 1.52 -10.83 -0.45
N ALA A 93 2.59 -11.60 -0.65
CA ALA A 93 3.37 -12.18 0.44
C ALA A 93 4.44 -11.22 1.00
N CYS A 94 4.71 -10.11 0.30
CA CYS A 94 5.67 -9.08 0.67
C CYS A 94 5.05 -8.00 1.57
#